data_AF-A0A945A853-F1
#
_entry.id   AF-A0A945A853-F1
#
_cell.length_a   1.000
_cell.length_b   1.000
_cell.length_c   1.000
_cell.angle_alpha   90.00
_cell.angle_beta   90.00
_cell.angle_gamma   90.00
#
_symmetry.space_group_name_H-M   'P 1'
#
loop_
_entity.id
_entity.type
_entity.pdbx_description
1 polymer ?
#
loop_
_entity_poly.entity_id
_entity_poly.type
_entity_poly.pdbx_seq_one_letter_code
_entity_poly.pdbx_strand_id
1 'polypeptide(L)'
;MDNIESETLTPSAALASYGKSFNWAKRFLGKTMGTDAAILYRFCRVLDDMADGDIIDGPERLFKIRDGLLKNYQTDDPLLIEFELFITSKKLPKLVII
;
A
#
# COMPACT_ATOMS: atom_id res chain seq x y z
N MET A 1 10.98 -14.68 -14.64
CA MET A 1 10.39 -14.33 -13.34
C MET A 1 9.78 -12.98 -13.57
N ASP A 2 8.46 -12.90 -13.65
CA ASP A 2 7.81 -11.64 -13.99
C ASP A 2 8.08 -10.67 -12.85
N ASN A 3 8.98 -9.70 -13.07
CA ASN A 3 9.12 -8.53 -12.22
C ASN A 3 7.84 -7.73 -12.38
N ILE A 4 6.81 -8.14 -11.67
CA ILE A 4 5.59 -7.37 -11.59
C ILE A 4 5.89 -6.28 -10.56
N GLU A 5 5.95 -5.04 -11.02
CA GLU A 5 6.17 -3.87 -10.16
C GLU A 5 4.88 -3.58 -9.37
N SER A 6 4.92 -3.75 -8.05
CA SER A 6 3.76 -3.49 -7.17
C SER A 6 3.20 -2.07 -7.30
N GLU A 7 4.04 -1.11 -7.70
CA GLU A 7 3.67 0.28 -7.96
C GLU A 7 2.73 0.44 -9.16
N THR A 8 2.80 -0.45 -10.16
CA THR A 8 2.00 -0.32 -11.40
C THR A 8 0.67 -1.07 -11.34
N LEU A 9 0.58 -2.08 -10.47
CA LEU A 9 -0.62 -2.90 -10.38
C LEU A 9 -1.78 -2.17 -9.72
N THR A 10 -2.99 -2.46 -10.20
CA THR A 10 -4.21 -2.12 -9.46
C THR A 10 -4.24 -2.89 -8.12
N PRO A 11 -4.91 -2.37 -7.08
CA PRO A 11 -5.01 -3.05 -5.79
C PRO A 11 -5.49 -4.51 -5.87
N SER A 12 -6.52 -4.77 -6.69
CA SER A 12 -7.03 -6.12 -6.87
C SER A 12 -6.06 -7.04 -7.60
N ALA A 13 -5.29 -6.52 -8.57
CA ALA A 13 -4.26 -7.28 -9.26
C ALA A 13 -3.09 -7.58 -8.33
N ALA A 14 -2.60 -6.60 -7.55
CA ALA A 14 -1.55 -6.79 -6.56
C ALA A 14 -1.92 -7.87 -5.54
N LEU A 15 -3.14 -7.81 -4.99
CA LEU A 15 -3.63 -8.81 -4.07
C LEU A 15 -3.72 -10.21 -4.71
N ALA A 16 -4.14 -10.30 -5.97
CA ALA A 16 -4.22 -11.58 -6.70
C ALA A 16 -2.83 -12.16 -7.05
N SER A 17 -1.85 -11.30 -7.37
CA SER A 17 -0.50 -11.70 -7.76
C SER A 17 0.35 -12.11 -6.55
N TYR A 18 0.43 -11.27 -5.52
CA TYR A 18 1.33 -11.49 -4.38
C TYR A 18 0.63 -12.14 -3.17
N GLY A 19 -0.68 -11.96 -3.04
CA GLY A 19 -1.45 -12.31 -1.84
C GLY A 19 -2.51 -13.38 -2.10
N LYS A 20 -2.20 -14.47 -2.80
CA LYS A 20 -3.19 -15.48 -3.25
C LYS A 20 -4.15 -15.95 -2.15
N SER A 21 -3.63 -16.22 -0.95
CA SER A 21 -4.43 -16.63 0.21
C SER A 21 -5.38 -15.52 0.67
N PHE A 22 -4.91 -14.27 0.76
CA PHE A 22 -5.75 -13.12 1.08
C PHE A 22 -6.75 -12.80 -0.04
N ASN A 23 -6.38 -12.98 -1.30
CA ASN A 23 -7.28 -12.81 -2.44
C ASN A 23 -8.45 -13.80 -2.40
N TRP A 24 -8.20 -15.04 -1.95
CA TRP A 24 -9.27 -16.00 -1.69
C TRP A 24 -10.10 -15.58 -0.48
N ALA A 25 -9.47 -15.22 0.64
CA ALA A 25 -10.16 -14.87 1.89
C ALA A 25 -11.01 -13.59 1.78
N LYS A 26 -10.64 -12.62 0.92
CA LYS A 26 -11.42 -11.38 0.74
C LYS A 26 -12.87 -11.63 0.31
N ARG A 27 -13.16 -12.81 -0.24
CA ARG A 27 -14.52 -13.24 -0.62
C ARG A 27 -15.48 -13.25 0.57
N PHE A 28 -14.99 -13.47 1.78
CA PHE A 28 -15.79 -13.43 3.02
C PHE A 28 -16.14 -12.01 3.47
N LEU A 29 -15.45 -10.98 2.96
CA LEU A 29 -15.63 -9.59 3.37
C LEU A 29 -16.69 -8.84 2.53
N GLY A 30 -17.15 -9.44 1.43
CA GLY A 30 -18.01 -8.76 0.46
C GLY A 30 -17.24 -7.74 -0.41
N LYS A 31 -17.95 -7.12 -1.36
CA LYS A 31 -17.32 -6.33 -2.43
C LYS A 31 -16.56 -5.10 -1.92
N THR A 32 -17.20 -4.28 -1.09
CA THR A 32 -16.63 -3.01 -0.61
C THR A 32 -15.41 -3.26 0.27
N MET A 33 -15.59 -4.02 1.36
CA MET A 33 -14.50 -4.31 2.30
C MET A 33 -13.37 -5.12 1.65
N GLY A 34 -13.69 -6.05 0.75
CA GLY A 34 -12.68 -6.78 -0.02
C GLY A 34 -11.86 -5.89 -0.96
N THR A 35 -12.46 -4.79 -1.46
CA THR A 35 -11.75 -3.78 -2.27
C THR A 35 -10.86 -2.92 -1.39
N ASP A 36 -11.38 -2.47 -0.25
CA ASP A 36 -10.62 -1.70 0.74
C ASP A 36 -9.40 -2.48 1.26
N ALA A 37 -9.58 -3.78 1.56
CA ALA A 37 -8.50 -4.66 1.96
C ALA A 37 -7.43 -4.80 0.87
N ALA A 38 -7.83 -4.82 -0.41
CA ALA A 38 -6.88 -4.86 -1.52
C ALA A 38 -6.07 -3.56 -1.65
N ILE A 39 -6.70 -2.40 -1.40
CA ILE A 39 -6.02 -1.09 -1.40
C ILE A 39 -4.96 -1.05 -0.29
N LEU A 40 -5.35 -1.41 0.93
CA LEU A 40 -4.42 -1.49 2.07
C LEU A 40 -3.28 -2.49 1.79
N TYR A 41 -3.60 -3.66 1.25
CA TYR A 41 -2.61 -4.67 0.91
C TYR A 41 -1.58 -4.17 -0.12
N ARG A 42 -2.04 -3.50 -1.19
CA ARG A 42 -1.13 -2.94 -2.21
C ARG A 42 -0.16 -1.95 -1.58
N PHE A 43 -0.67 -1.03 -0.75
CA PHE A 43 0.18 -0.06 -0.06
C PHE A 43 1.29 -0.76 0.74
N CYS A 44 0.94 -1.74 1.58
CA CYS A 44 1.94 -2.50 2.33
C CYS A 44 2.93 -3.23 1.41
N ARG A 45 2.47 -3.83 0.31
CA ARG A 45 3.37 -4.55 -0.61
C ARG A 45 4.41 -3.64 -1.26
N VAL A 46 4.02 -2.41 -1.63
CA VAL A 46 4.98 -1.44 -2.18
C VAL A 46 6.02 -1.07 -1.12
N LEU A 47 5.63 -0.88 0.15
CA LEU A 47 6.59 -0.63 1.23
C LEU A 47 7.55 -1.81 1.45
N ASP A 48 7.04 -3.05 1.39
CA ASP A 48 7.88 -4.25 1.48
C ASP A 48 8.89 -4.30 0.33
N ASP A 49 8.46 -4.07 -0.92
CA ASP A 49 9.35 -4.05 -2.09
C ASP A 49 10.43 -2.94 -1.97
N MET A 50 10.09 -1.78 -1.39
CA MET A 50 11.08 -0.75 -1.07
C MET A 50 12.11 -1.22 -0.02
N ALA A 51 11.68 -1.97 0.99
CA ALA A 51 12.54 -2.48 2.05
C ALA A 51 13.41 -3.66 1.58
N ASP A 52 12.88 -4.50 0.70
CA ASP A 52 13.58 -5.66 0.11
C ASP A 52 14.60 -5.25 -0.96
N GLY A 53 14.56 -3.99 -1.43
CA GLY A 53 15.47 -3.45 -2.43
C GLY A 53 15.02 -3.67 -3.88
N ASP A 54 13.76 -4.03 -4.07
CA ASP A 54 13.14 -4.24 -5.39
C ASP A 54 12.70 -2.92 -6.05
N ILE A 55 12.68 -1.82 -5.28
CA ILE A 55 12.38 -0.46 -5.76
C ILE A 55 13.60 0.44 -5.60
N ILE A 56 13.91 1.18 -6.67
CA ILE A 56 15.00 2.17 -6.70
C ILE A 56 14.75 3.25 -5.65
N ASP A 57 15.79 3.62 -4.91
CA ASP A 57 15.74 4.59 -3.81
C ASP A 57 14.75 4.23 -2.69
N GLY A 58 14.37 2.95 -2.58
CA GLY A 58 13.43 2.42 -1.59
C GLY A 58 13.66 2.94 -0.17
N PRO A 59 14.87 2.85 0.41
CA PRO A 59 15.14 3.38 1.74
C PRO A 59 14.87 4.88 1.90
N GLU A 60 15.27 5.71 0.92
CA GLU A 60 15.02 7.15 0.97
C GLU A 60 13.52 7.46 0.88
N ARG A 61 12.81 6.76 -0.01
CA ARG A 61 11.35 6.89 -0.15
C ARG A 61 10.60 6.46 1.11
N LEU A 62 11.01 5.37 1.76
CA LEU A 62 10.47 4.96 3.05
C LEU A 62 10.62 6.05 4.11
N PHE A 63 11.78 6.71 4.17
CA PHE A 63 11.97 7.87 5.06
C PHE A 63 11.02 9.02 4.70
N LYS A 64 10.87 9.36 3.41
CA LYS A 64 9.94 10.41 2.96
C LYS A 64 8.47 10.10 3.29
N ILE A 65 8.05 8.85 3.13
CA ILE A 65 6.70 8.38 3.47
C ILE A 65 6.48 8.49 4.98
N ARG A 66 7.42 8.01 5.79
CA ARG A 66 7.33 8.10 7.26
C ARG A 66 7.27 9.56 7.74
N ASP A 67 8.16 10.41 7.22
CA ASP A 67 8.18 11.84 7.54
C ASP A 67 6.88 12.52 7.12
N GLY A 68 6.35 12.17 5.94
CA GLY A 68 5.06 12.63 5.46
C GLY A 68 3.92 12.27 6.42
N LEU A 69 3.83 11.01 6.84
CA LEU A 69 2.83 10.55 7.80
C LEU A 69 2.90 11.33 9.14
N LEU A 70 4.11 11.61 9.63
CA LEU A 70 4.35 12.40 10.85
C LEU A 70 3.98 13.89 10.66
N LYS A 71 4.19 14.44 9.47
CA LYS A 71 3.95 15.86 9.13
C LYS A 71 2.58 16.08 8.46
N ASN A 72 1.57 15.27 8.80
CA ASN A 72 0.21 15.36 8.25
C ASN A 72 0.15 15.26 6.72
N TYR A 73 0.77 14.22 6.17
CA TYR A 73 0.83 13.89 4.74
C TYR A 73 1.56 14.90 3.87
N GLN A 74 2.37 15.79 4.46
CA GLN A 74 3.29 16.64 3.71
C GLN A 74 4.44 15.82 3.13
N THR A 75 4.29 15.41 1.86
CA THR A 75 5.26 14.61 1.13
C THR A 75 5.15 14.87 -0.37
N ASP A 76 6.21 14.55 -1.11
CA ASP A 76 6.23 14.47 -2.56
C ASP A 76 6.14 13.02 -3.08
N ASP A 77 6.11 12.01 -2.19
CA ASP A 77 6.03 10.62 -2.59
C ASP A 77 4.63 10.29 -3.14
N PRO A 78 4.52 9.83 -4.41
CA PRO A 78 3.23 9.59 -5.05
C PRO A 78 2.40 8.51 -4.35
N LEU A 79 3.03 7.52 -3.72
CA LEU A 79 2.32 6.44 -3.03
C LEU A 79 1.52 6.98 -1.85
N LEU A 80 2.15 7.85 -1.04
CA LEU A 80 1.50 8.40 0.13
C LEU A 80 0.43 9.44 -0.23
N ILE A 81 0.66 10.24 -1.30
CA ILE A 81 -0.36 11.15 -1.83
C ILE A 81 -1.62 10.37 -2.27
N GLU A 82 -1.46 9.26 -3.00
CA GLU A 82 -2.58 8.41 -3.40
C GLU A 82 -3.29 7.81 -2.16
N PHE A 83 -2.51 7.36 -1.19
CA PHE A 83 -3.02 6.60 -0.05
C PHE A 83 -3.66 7.48 1.06
N GLU A 84 -3.32 8.77 1.14
CA GLU A 84 -3.89 9.72 2.12
C GLU A 84 -5.43 9.74 2.07
N LEU A 85 -6.01 9.76 0.87
CA LEU A 85 -7.46 9.75 0.69
C LEU A 85 -8.09 8.49 1.28
N PHE A 86 -7.43 7.35 1.12
CA PHE A 86 -7.89 6.08 1.68
C PHE A 86 -7.82 6.09 3.20
N ILE A 87 -6.69 6.50 3.78
CA ILE A 87 -6.51 6.60 5.24
C ILE A 87 -7.59 7.48 5.87
N THR A 88 -7.82 8.65 5.27
CA THR A 88 -8.80 9.64 5.77
C THR A 88 -10.23 9.12 5.64
N SER A 89 -10.59 8.53 4.50
CA SER A 89 -11.94 8.01 4.27
C SER A 89 -12.30 6.84 5.20
N LYS A 90 -11.33 5.99 5.53
CA LYS A 90 -11.51 4.83 6.41
C LYS A 90 -11.25 5.14 7.88
N LYS A 91 -10.83 6.38 8.19
CA LYS A 91 -10.49 6.83 9.56
C LYS A 91 -9.49 5.90 10.24
N LEU A 92 -8.48 5.45 9.49
CA LEU A 92 -7.48 4.53 10.04
C LEU A 92 -6.63 5.25 11.09
N PRO A 93 -6.30 4.61 12.22
CA PRO A 93 -5.45 5.22 13.23
C PRO A 93 -4.02 5.42 12.69
N LYS A 94 -3.52 6.66 12.72
CA LYS A 94 -2.16 6.99 12.27
C LYS A 94 -1.07 6.15 12.96
N LEU A 95 -1.28 5.81 14.23
CA LEU A 95 -0.33 5.02 15.03
C LEU A 95 -0.10 3.60 14.48
N VAL A 96 -1.05 3.06 13.71
CA VAL A 96 -0.90 1.72 13.10
C VAL A 96 -0.16 1.80 11.76
N ILE A 97 -0.09 3.00 11.15
CA ILE A 97 0.48 3.22 9.83
C ILE A 97 1.95 3.69 9.90
N ILE A 98 2.30 4.42 10.98
CA ILE A 98 3.65 4.91 11.27
C ILE A 98 4.44 3.87 12.04
#